data_AF-A0A164PHL0-F1
#
_entry.id   AF-A0A164PHL0-F1
#
_cell.length_a   1.000
_cell.length_b   1.000
_cell.length_c   1.000
_cell.angle_alpha   90.00
_cell.angle_beta   90.00
_cell.angle_gamma   90.00
#
_symmetry.space_group_name_H-M   'P 1'
#
loop_
_entity.id
_entity.type
_entity.pdbx_description
1 polymer ?
#
loop_
_entity_poly.entity_id
_entity_poly.type
_entity_poly.pdbx_seq_one_letter_code
_entity_poly.pdbx_strand_id
1 'polypeptide(L)'
;MNDSRNHPSRFDAGPALDMPVEVTCESCGKAETFLVNRARFTAWRERRMLLQDALAHLSIPDREFLKSRTCPACWTDMFGPCPFGA
;
A
#
# COMPACT_ATOMS: atom_id res chain seq x y z
N MET A 1 -8.48 -24.22 40.25
CA MET A 1 -7.65 -24.18 39.02
C MET A 1 -8.40 -23.41 37.96
N ASN A 2 -8.04 -22.14 37.71
CA ASN A 2 -8.68 -21.33 36.66
C ASN A 2 -7.73 -21.28 35.46
N ASP A 3 -7.97 -22.16 34.50
CA ASP A 3 -7.22 -22.21 33.24
C ASP A 3 -7.91 -21.28 32.23
N SER A 4 -7.64 -19.98 32.37
CA SER A 4 -8.08 -18.97 31.40
C SER A 4 -7.19 -19.06 30.16
N ARG A 5 -7.52 -20.01 29.27
CA ARG A 5 -6.98 -20.10 27.92
C ARG A 5 -7.34 -18.82 27.15
N ASN A 6 -6.39 -17.90 27.12
CA ASN A 6 -6.40 -16.71 26.28
C ASN A 6 -6.27 -17.18 24.81
N HIS A 7 -7.41 -17.38 24.15
CA HIS A 7 -7.46 -17.72 22.73
C HIS A 7 -7.50 -16.41 21.95
N PRO A 8 -6.48 -16.06 21.16
CA PRO A 8 -6.56 -14.86 20.33
C PRO A 8 -7.67 -15.07 19.29
N SER A 9 -8.67 -14.18 19.29
CA SER A 9 -9.71 -14.13 18.27
C SER A 9 -9.05 -13.98 16.90
N ARG A 10 -9.37 -14.90 15.99
CA ARG A 10 -8.82 -14.93 14.62
C ARG A 10 -9.33 -13.80 13.72
N PHE A 11 -9.89 -12.73 14.28
CA PHE A 11 -10.73 -11.79 13.54
C PHE A 11 -10.22 -10.35 13.45
N ASP A 12 -9.17 -9.93 14.17
CA ASP A 12 -8.89 -8.48 14.31
C ASP A 12 -7.48 -8.01 13.94
N ALA A 13 -6.63 -8.85 13.35
CA ALA A 13 -5.34 -8.40 12.82
C ALA A 13 -5.36 -8.53 11.30
N GLY A 14 -5.61 -7.41 10.62
CA GLY A 14 -5.20 -7.28 9.22
C GLY A 14 -3.73 -7.69 9.06
N PRO A 15 -3.29 -8.12 7.87
CA PRO A 15 -1.94 -8.64 7.69
C PRO A 15 -0.91 -7.58 8.13
N ALA A 16 0.03 -8.00 8.98
CA ALA A 16 1.03 -7.11 9.55
C ALA A 16 1.79 -6.36 8.44
N LEU A 17 1.94 -5.04 8.61
CA LEU A 17 2.74 -4.21 7.72
C LEU A 17 4.19 -4.27 8.22
N ASP A 18 5.02 -5.07 7.56
CA ASP A 18 6.33 -5.54 8.05
C ASP A 18 7.50 -5.20 7.10
N MET A 19 7.21 -4.45 6.03
CA MET A 19 8.19 -4.09 5.03
C MET A 19 8.03 -2.63 4.60
N PRO A 20 9.02 -1.75 4.84
CA PRO A 20 9.04 -0.44 4.22
C PRO A 20 9.41 -0.56 2.74
N VAL A 21 8.72 0.20 1.90
CA VAL A 21 9.02 0.35 0.47
C VAL A 21 9.16 1.82 0.17
N GLU A 22 10.38 2.24 -0.18
CA GLU A 22 10.66 3.60 -0.63
C GLU A 22 10.36 3.74 -2.13
N VAL A 23 9.67 4.81 -2.49
CA VAL A 23 9.32 5.15 -3.87
C VAL A 23 9.69 6.61 -4.11
N THR A 24 10.51 6.84 -5.13
CA THR A 24 10.91 8.18 -5.56
C THR A 24 10.12 8.56 -6.80
N CYS A 25 9.58 9.78 -6.81
CA CYS A 25 8.92 10.36 -7.97
C CYS A 25 9.95 10.64 -9.06
N GLU A 26 9.74 10.08 -10.25
CA GLU A 26 10.67 10.26 -11.39
C GLU A 26 10.54 11.66 -12.03
N SER A 27 9.46 12.41 -11.72
CA SER A 27 9.25 13.78 -12.22
C SER A 27 9.89 14.85 -11.33
N CYS A 28 9.66 14.80 -10.01
CA CYS A 28 10.11 15.85 -9.08
C CYS A 28 11.13 15.41 -8.03
N GLY A 29 11.49 14.12 -7.99
CA GLY A 29 12.47 13.57 -7.04
C GLY A 29 11.96 13.38 -5.61
N LYS A 30 10.71 13.71 -5.30
CA LYS A 30 10.12 13.47 -3.96
C LYS A 30 10.12 11.97 -3.64
N ALA A 31 10.66 11.59 -2.49
CA ALA A 31 10.59 10.22 -1.98
C ALA A 31 9.51 10.07 -0.90
N GLU A 32 8.79 8.95 -0.92
CA GLU A 32 7.88 8.53 0.14
C GLU A 32 8.12 7.06 0.50
N THR A 33 7.88 6.71 1.76
CA THR A 33 8.00 5.34 2.25
C THR A 33 6.63 4.79 2.64
N PHE A 34 6.24 3.67 2.03
CA PHE A 34 5.00 2.97 2.33
C PHE A 34 5.29 1.73 3.16
N LEU A 35 4.61 1.58 4.29
CA LEU A 35 4.66 0.34 5.07
C LEU A 35 3.64 -0.65 4.48
N VAL A 36 4.13 -1.79 4.01
CA VAL A 36 3.31 -2.81 3.33
C VAL A 36 3.48 -4.17 4.01
N ASN A 37 2.52 -5.06 3.78
CA ASN A 37 2.72 -6.46 4.09
C ASN A 37 3.59 -7.10 3.00
N ARG A 38 4.75 -7.64 3.39
CA ARG A 38 5.74 -8.26 2.51
C ARG A 38 5.14 -9.34 1.61
N ALA A 39 4.37 -10.26 2.18
CA ALA A 39 3.81 -11.39 1.43
C ALA A 39 2.83 -10.92 0.35
N ARG A 40 1.96 -9.96 0.66
CA ARG A 40 1.02 -9.35 -0.31
C ARG A 40 1.74 -8.52 -1.35
N PHE A 41 2.73 -7.72 -0.95
CA PHE A 41 3.55 -6.94 -1.87
C PHE A 41 4.28 -7.84 -2.87
N THR A 42 4.91 -8.92 -2.40
CA THR A 42 5.52 -9.94 -3.26
C THR A 42 4.50 -10.60 -4.18
N ALA A 43 3.31 -10.97 -3.67
CA ALA A 43 2.26 -11.55 -4.50
C ALA A 43 1.81 -10.60 -5.62
N TRP A 44 1.72 -9.29 -5.36
CA TRP A 44 1.46 -8.29 -6.39
C TRP A 44 2.60 -8.20 -7.42
N ARG A 45 3.86 -8.13 -6.95
CA ARG A 45 5.04 -8.09 -7.83
C ARG A 45 5.14 -9.30 -8.75
N GLU A 46 4.75 -10.47 -8.26
CA GLU A 46 4.71 -11.74 -9.00
C GLU A 46 3.41 -11.95 -9.80
N ARG A 47 2.53 -10.93 -9.86
CA ARG A 47 1.25 -10.96 -10.58
C ARG A 47 0.27 -12.03 -10.09
N ARG A 48 0.40 -12.47 -8.83
CA ARG A 48 -0.51 -13.41 -8.15
C ARG A 48 -1.63 -12.72 -7.38
N MET A 49 -1.57 -11.39 -7.23
CA MET A 49 -2.56 -10.58 -6.54
C MET A 49 -2.69 -9.22 -7.23
N LEU A 50 -3.89 -8.67 -7.31
CA LEU A 50 -4.10 -7.34 -7.88
C LEU A 50 -3.62 -6.27 -6.89
N LEU A 51 -3.17 -5.11 -7.42
CA LEU A 51 -2.65 -4.02 -6.61
C LEU A 51 -3.67 -3.54 -5.57
N GLN A 52 -4.95 -3.45 -5.96
CA GLN A 52 -6.00 -2.98 -5.07
C GLN A 52 -6.27 -3.92 -3.90
N ASP A 53 -5.98 -5.22 -4.04
CA ASP A 53 -6.17 -6.22 -2.99
C ASP A 53 -4.91 -6.35 -2.12
N ALA A 54 -3.73 -6.30 -2.75
CA ALA A 54 -2.44 -6.40 -2.07
C ALA A 54 -2.18 -5.20 -1.16
N LEU A 55 -2.52 -4.01 -1.63
CA LEU A 55 -2.29 -2.72 -0.96
C LEU A 55 -3.61 -2.01 -0.66
N ALA A 56 -4.65 -2.75 -0.27
CA ALA A 56 -5.98 -2.22 0.02
C ALA A 56 -6.00 -1.14 1.11
N HIS A 57 -5.00 -1.13 2.00
CA HIS A 57 -4.83 -0.14 3.06
C HIS A 57 -4.27 1.20 2.56
N LEU A 58 -3.71 1.25 1.35
CA LEU A 58 -3.23 2.48 0.74
C LEU A 58 -4.36 3.18 -0.04
N SER A 59 -4.30 4.52 -0.08
CA SER A 59 -5.24 5.30 -0.89
C SER A 59 -5.08 4.99 -2.39
N ILE A 60 -6.05 5.39 -3.22
CA ILE A 60 -5.92 5.25 -4.68
C ILE A 60 -4.67 6.03 -5.19
N PRO A 61 -4.46 7.31 -4.82
CA PRO A 61 -3.26 8.04 -5.22
C PRO A 61 -1.94 7.37 -4.78
N ASP A 62 -1.88 6.81 -3.57
CA ASP A 62 -0.65 6.15 -3.08
C ASP A 62 -0.35 4.85 -3.83
N ARG A 63 -1.38 4.07 -4.16
CA ARG A 63 -1.23 2.87 -5.00
C ARG A 63 -0.71 3.24 -6.38
N GLU A 64 -1.24 4.30 -6.98
CA GLU A 64 -0.78 4.77 -8.28
C GLU A 64 0.63 5.36 -8.20
N PHE A 65 1.00 6.07 -7.13
CA PHE A 65 2.37 6.53 -6.94
C PHE A 65 3.34 5.34 -6.85
N LEU A 66 3.02 4.33 -6.04
CA LEU A 66 3.84 3.13 -5.88
C LEU A 66 4.02 2.35 -7.20
N LYS A 67 3.01 2.35 -8.06
CA LYS A 67 3.02 1.65 -9.36
C LYS A 67 3.70 2.45 -10.48
N SER A 68 3.39 3.75 -10.58
CA SER A 68 3.80 4.61 -11.70
C SER A 68 5.10 5.37 -11.44
N ARG A 69 5.50 5.50 -10.17
CA ARG A 69 6.55 6.42 -9.71
C ARG A 69 6.29 7.88 -10.05
N THR A 70 5.02 8.28 -10.14
CA THR A 70 4.61 9.67 -10.24
C THR A 70 3.81 10.04 -9.00
N CYS A 71 4.30 11.00 -8.21
CA CYS A 71 3.59 11.43 -7.01
C CYS A 71 2.25 12.09 -7.35
N PRO A 72 1.28 12.13 -6.42
CA PRO A 72 -0.06 12.67 -6.71
C PRO A 72 -0.06 14.12 -7.23
N ALA A 73 0.88 14.94 -6.77
CA ALA A 73 1.04 16.33 -7.23
C ALA A 73 1.48 16.40 -8.70
N CYS A 74 2.53 15.67 -9.08
CA CYS A 74 3.01 15.61 -10.47
C CYS A 74 1.97 14.97 -11.39
N TRP A 75 1.25 13.95 -10.91
CA TRP A 75 0.16 13.37 -11.68
C TRP A 75 -0.92 14.41 -11.98
N THR A 76 -1.32 15.17 -10.95
CA THR A 76 -2.32 16.23 -11.07
C THR A 76 -1.88 17.34 -12.02
N ASP A 77 -0.61 17.71 -11.99
CA ASP A 77 -0.03 18.70 -12.90
C ASP A 77 -0.04 18.23 -14.36
N MET A 78 0.26 16.95 -14.61
CA MET A 78 0.34 16.38 -15.95
C MET A 78 -1.02 16.02 -16.57
N PHE A 79 -1.94 15.47 -15.77
CA PHE A 79 -3.18 14.84 -16.25
C PHE A 79 -4.44 15.43 -15.64
N GLY A 80 -4.32 16.35 -14.67
CA GLY A 80 -5.42 16.83 -13.85
C GLY A 80 -5.71 15.95 -12.63
N PRO A 81 -6.63 16.38 -11.76
CA PRO A 81 -6.91 15.68 -10.51
C PRO A 81 -7.42 14.26 -10.77
N CYS A 82 -6.94 13.29 -10.00
CA CYS A 82 -7.47 11.93 -10.04
C CYS A 82 -8.99 11.97 -9.71
N PRO A 83 -9.87 11.51 -10.62
CA PRO A 83 -11.33 11.58 -10.43
C PRO A 83 -11.85 10.67 -9.31
N PHE A 84 -10.96 9.86 -8.72
CA PHE A 84 -11.25 8.91 -7.65
C PHE A 84 -10.68 9.35 -6.29
N GLY A 85 -10.12 10.56 -6.21
CA GLY A 85 -9.70 11.18 -4.94
C GLY A 85 -10.81 12.11 -4.43
N ALA A 86 -11.60 11.63 -3.47
CA ALA A 86 -12.48 12.44 -2.63
C ALA A 86 -12.14 12.17 -1.17
#